data_AF-A0A6N0LIP8-F1
#
_entry.id   AF-A0A6N0LIP8-F1
#
_cell.length_a   1.000
_cell.length_b   1.000
_cell.length_c   1.000
_cell.angle_alpha   90.00
_cell.angle_beta   90.00
_cell.angle_gamma   90.00
#
_symmetry.space_group_name_H-M   'P 1'
#
loop_
_entity.id
_entity.type
_entity.pdbx_description
1 polymer ?
#
loop_
_entity_poly.entity_id
_entity_poly.type
_entity_poly.pdbx_seq_one_letter_code
_entity_poly.pdbx_strand_id
1 'polypeptide(L)'
;MDIVNRALVRSLATTIVKLEKEEEKQFNPSSVVDVWNTKYDLVEPAQLPTLQKQVTLEVHAERHATTNSLNISAQGMASLKVDQVFGNLSLAPTGLDIDPEAI
;
A
#
# COMPACT_ATOMS: atom_id res chain seq x y z
N MET A 1 -11.35 14.29 8.48
CA MET A 1 -10.57 13.10 8.85
C MET A 1 -9.16 13.59 9.05
N ASP A 2 -8.67 13.64 10.30
CA ASP A 2 -7.30 14.07 10.55
C ASP A 2 -6.34 12.97 10.07
N ILE A 3 -5.46 13.34 9.16
CA ILE A 3 -4.47 12.42 8.60
C ILE A 3 -3.24 12.50 9.49
N VAL A 4 -2.88 11.40 10.13
CA VAL A 4 -1.57 11.28 10.78
C VAL A 4 -0.52 11.36 9.68
N ASN A 5 0.64 11.96 9.99
CA ASN A 5 1.70 12.20 9.01
C ASN A 5 1.88 11.01 8.04
N ARG A 6 1.57 11.22 6.77
CA ARG A 6 1.55 10.15 5.76
C ARG A 6 2.90 9.46 5.58
N ALA A 7 4.00 10.19 5.77
CA ALA A 7 5.34 9.62 5.69
C ALA A 7 5.60 8.64 6.84
N LEU A 8 5.15 8.98 8.05
CA LEU A 8 5.20 8.08 9.20
C LEU A 8 4.40 6.81 8.92
N VAL A 9 3.12 6.94 8.55
CA VAL A 9 2.23 5.80 8.26
C VAL A 9 2.88 4.83 7.27
N ARG A 10 3.41 5.35 6.16
CA ARG A 10 4.09 4.56 5.13
C ARG A 10 5.36 3.89 5.64
N SER A 11 6.20 4.64 6.35
CA SER A 11 7.43 4.10 6.92
C SER A 11 7.16 2.94 7.86
N LEU A 12 6.13 3.04 8.71
CA LEU A 12 5.74 1.97 9.63
C LEU A 12 5.22 0.75 8.86
N ALA A 13 4.35 0.96 7.87
CA ALA A 13 3.81 -0.12 7.06
C ALA A 13 4.89 -0.91 6.31
N THR A 14 5.81 -0.21 5.64
CA THR A 14 6.94 -0.85 4.95
C THR A 14 7.88 -1.56 5.89
N THR A 15 8.12 -1.00 7.08
CA THR A 15 8.95 -1.67 8.10
C THR A 15 8.27 -2.96 8.59
N ILE A 16 6.96 -2.93 8.85
CA ILE A 16 6.20 -4.13 9.24
C ILE A 16 6.32 -5.19 8.14
N VAL A 17 5.98 -4.88 6.89
CA VAL A 17 6.02 -5.87 5.80
C VAL A 17 7.44 -6.39 5.55
N LYS A 18 8.47 -5.56 5.71
CA LYS A 18 9.86 -5.99 5.62
C LYS A 18 10.22 -7.00 6.71
N LEU A 19 9.87 -6.70 7.98
CA LEU A 19 10.11 -7.62 9.10
C LEU A 19 9.35 -8.94 8.90
N GLU A 20 8.13 -8.90 8.37
CA GLU A 20 7.35 -10.11 8.09
C GLU A 20 8.04 -11.03 7.08
N LYS A 21 8.74 -10.45 6.09
CA LYS A 21 9.53 -11.19 5.11
C LYS A 21 10.81 -11.76 5.72
N GLU A 22 11.47 -11.01 6.61
CA GLU A 22 12.71 -11.44 7.28
C GLU A 22 12.46 -12.55 8.30
N GLU A 23 11.34 -12.49 9.02
CA GLU A 23 10.96 -13.47 10.06
C GLU A 23 10.02 -14.58 9.56
N GLU A 24 9.65 -14.56 8.27
CA GLU A 24 8.68 -15.47 7.65
C GLU A 24 7.36 -15.59 8.42
N LYS A 25 6.92 -14.49 9.04
CA LYS A 25 5.77 -14.45 9.95
C LYS A 25 4.99 -13.16 9.77
N GLN A 26 3.67 -13.25 9.63
CA GLN A 26 2.81 -12.07 9.60
C GLN A 26 2.52 -11.54 11.01
N PHE A 27 2.56 -10.23 11.16
CA PHE A 27 2.20 -9.53 12.39
C PHE A 27 0.81 -8.89 12.27
N ASN A 28 0.19 -8.65 13.43
CA ASN A 28 -0.97 -7.77 13.50
C ASN A 28 -0.48 -6.30 13.51
N PRO A 29 -0.76 -5.50 12.46
CA PRO A 29 -0.22 -4.15 12.35
C PRO A 29 -0.63 -3.22 13.49
N SER A 30 -1.86 -3.36 14.01
CA SER A 30 -2.36 -2.50 15.09
C SER A 30 -1.61 -2.75 16.40
N SER A 31 -1.29 -4.00 16.71
CA SER A 31 -0.48 -4.38 17.88
C SER A 31 0.97 -3.89 17.77
N VAL A 32 1.57 -3.95 16.57
CA VAL A 32 2.92 -3.42 16.36
C VAL A 32 2.95 -1.91 16.55
N VAL A 33 1.98 -1.19 15.99
CA VAL A 33 1.82 0.25 16.17
C VAL A 33 1.62 0.61 17.65
N ASP A 34 0.85 -0.18 18.40
CA ASP A 34 0.62 0.05 19.84
C ASP A 34 1.93 -0.05 20.65
N VAL A 35 2.72 -1.11 20.40
CA VAL A 35 4.03 -1.30 21.04
C VAL A 35 5.00 -0.18 20.68
N TRP A 36 5.07 0.21 19.41
CA TRP A 36 5.97 1.26 18.96
C TRP A 36 5.54 2.64 19.44
N ASN A 37 4.24 2.92 19.49
CA ASN A 37 3.75 4.17 20.06
C ASN A 37 4.06 4.25 21.55
N THR A 38 3.92 3.15 22.29
CA THR A 38 4.30 3.07 23.71
C THR A 38 5.80 3.29 23.93
N LYS A 39 6.65 2.88 22.97
CA LYS A 39 8.10 2.97 23.10
C LYS A 39 8.69 4.31 22.63
N TYR A 40 8.08 4.92 21.61
CA TYR A 40 8.67 6.05 20.88
C TYR A 40 7.76 7.27 20.81
N ASP A 41 6.59 7.25 21.46
CA ASP A 41 5.61 8.35 21.48
C ASP A 41 5.36 8.93 20.08
N LEU A 42 5.06 8.06 19.12
CA LEU A 42 4.92 8.43 17.70
C LEU A 42 3.80 9.46 17.47
N VAL A 43 2.69 9.30 18.21
CA VAL A 43 1.53 10.21 18.20
C VAL A 43 0.89 10.29 19.59
N GLU A 44 0.11 11.34 19.80
CA GLU A 44 -0.72 11.48 21.00
C GLU A 44 -1.77 10.36 21.11
N PRO A 45 -2.19 9.98 22.33
CA PRO A 45 -3.17 8.90 22.53
C PRO A 45 -4.49 9.08 21.76
N ALA A 46 -4.94 10.33 21.56
CA ALA A 46 -6.14 10.64 20.79
C ALA A 46 -6.02 10.27 19.30
N GLN A 47 -4.79 10.26 18.77
CA GLN A 47 -4.50 9.98 17.36
C GLN A 47 -4.12 8.51 17.12
N LEU A 48 -3.81 7.75 18.17
CA LEU A 48 -3.41 6.34 18.08
C LEU A 48 -4.41 5.46 17.31
N PRO A 49 -5.74 5.54 17.54
CA PRO A 49 -6.70 4.73 16.77
C PRO A 49 -6.67 5.07 15.27
N THR A 50 -6.40 6.32 14.92
CA THR A 50 -6.29 6.77 13.53
C THR A 50 -5.01 6.24 12.90
N LEU A 51 -3.88 6.33 13.60
CA LEU A 51 -2.60 5.78 13.14
C LEU A 51 -2.71 4.27 12.91
N GLN A 52 -3.28 3.53 13.87
CA GLN A 52 -3.48 2.07 13.74
C GLN A 52 -4.30 1.71 12.51
N LYS A 53 -5.41 2.41 12.25
CA LYS A 53 -6.24 2.20 11.05
C LYS A 53 -5.46 2.48 9.77
N GLN A 54 -4.76 3.61 9.70
CA GLN A 54 -4.02 4.03 8.51
C GLN A 54 -2.85 3.10 8.20
N VAL A 55 -2.07 2.68 9.20
CA VAL A 55 -0.99 1.72 9.02
C VAL A 55 -1.53 0.35 8.61
N THR A 56 -2.63 -0.11 9.20
CA THR A 56 -3.24 -1.40 8.83
C THR A 56 -3.63 -1.42 7.34
N LEU A 57 -4.26 -0.34 6.86
CA LEU A 57 -4.63 -0.21 5.44
C LEU A 57 -3.40 -0.24 4.53
N GLU A 58 -2.35 0.50 4.87
CA GLU A 58 -1.14 0.56 4.05
C GLU A 58 -0.36 -0.77 4.08
N VAL A 59 -0.30 -1.47 5.22
CA VAL A 59 0.28 -2.83 5.31
C VAL A 59 -0.47 -3.79 4.40
N HIS A 60 -1.81 -3.76 4.42
CA HIS A 60 -2.61 -4.60 3.52
C HIS A 60 -2.32 -4.26 2.05
N ALA A 61 -2.28 -2.98 1.70
CA ALA A 61 -1.96 -2.54 0.35
C ALA A 61 -0.56 -3.03 -0.10
N GLU A 62 0.44 -2.94 0.77
CA GLU A 62 1.82 -3.36 0.45
C GLU A 62 1.97 -4.88 0.34
N ARG A 63 1.27 -5.65 1.18
CA ARG A 63 1.17 -7.11 1.04
C ARG A 63 0.54 -7.48 -0.30
N HIS A 64 -0.58 -6.85 -0.66
CA HIS A 64 -1.27 -7.11 -1.93
C HIS A 64 -0.47 -6.66 -3.16
N ALA A 65 0.27 -5.55 -3.07
CA ALA A 65 1.16 -5.12 -4.14
C ALA A 65 2.31 -6.12 -4.37
N THR A 66 2.79 -6.77 -3.30
CA THR A 66 3.81 -7.83 -3.41
C THR A 66 3.25 -9.08 -4.09
N THR A 67 1.98 -9.43 -3.87
CA THR A 67 1.35 -10.61 -4.49
C THR A 67 0.86 -10.35 -5.91
N ASN A 68 0.43 -9.13 -6.21
CA ASN A 68 -0.08 -8.71 -7.52
C ASN A 68 0.94 -7.83 -8.22
N SER A 69 2.00 -8.44 -8.75
CA SER A 69 2.84 -7.75 -9.72
C SER A 69 2.10 -7.72 -11.07
N LEU A 70 1.67 -6.53 -11.49
CA LEU A 70 1.22 -6.33 -12.87
C LEU A 70 2.44 -6.44 -13.79
N ASN A 71 2.60 -7.61 -14.41
CA ASN A 71 3.62 -7.81 -15.43
C ASN A 71 3.19 -7.06 -16.70
N ILE A 72 3.68 -5.83 -16.87
CA ILE A 72 3.54 -5.11 -18.13
C ILE A 72 4.53 -5.74 -19.13
N SER A 73 4.02 -6.31 -20.20
CA SER A 73 4.86 -6.86 -21.27
C SER A 73 5.74 -5.76 -21.88
N ALA A 74 6.89 -6.12 -22.46
CA ALA A 74 7.77 -5.16 -23.12
C ALA A 74 7.05 -4.34 -24.23
N GLN A 75 6.07 -4.96 -24.89
CA GLN A 75 5.20 -4.29 -25.87
C GLN A 75 4.24 -3.29 -25.20
N GLY A 76 3.64 -3.65 -24.06
CA GLY A 76 2.80 -2.73 -23.27
C GLY A 76 3.59 -1.53 -22.71
N MET A 77 4.87 -1.72 -22.36
CA MET A 77 5.74 -0.60 -21.99
C MET A 77 6.09 0.31 -23.17
N ALA A 78 6.23 -0.25 -24.38
CA ALA A 78 6.47 0.54 -25.58
C ALA A 78 5.25 1.40 -25.94
N SER A 79 4.04 0.86 -25.85
CA SER A 79 2.81 1.63 -26.08
C SER A 79 2.63 2.73 -25.03
N LEU A 80 2.91 2.47 -23.75
CA LEU A 80 2.86 3.50 -22.69
C LEU A 80 3.84 4.65 -22.95
N LYS A 81 5.06 4.35 -23.43
CA LYS A 81 6.03 5.38 -23.81
C LYS A 81 5.56 6.20 -25.00
N VAL A 82 4.93 5.57 -25.98
CA VAL A 82 4.34 6.24 -27.14
C VAL A 82 3.20 7.16 -26.67
N ASP A 83 2.26 6.64 -25.89
CA ASP A 83 1.12 7.41 -25.37
C ASP A 83 1.55 8.58 -24.46
N GLN A 84 2.64 8.42 -23.71
CA GLN A 84 3.25 9.51 -22.95
C GLN A 84 3.78 10.64 -23.84
N VAL A 85 4.41 10.31 -24.96
CA VAL A 85 4.90 11.29 -25.94
C VAL A 85 3.74 12.03 -26.63
N PHE A 86 2.63 11.34 -26.85
CA PHE A 86 1.42 11.90 -27.46
C PHE A 86 0.47 12.57 -26.45
N GLY A 87 0.83 12.65 -25.17
CA GLY A 87 0.04 13.30 -24.12
C GLY A 87 -1.27 12.57 -23.79
N ASN A 88 -1.36 11.28 -24.12
CA ASN A 88 -2.59 10.50 -24.08
C ASN A 88 -2.61 9.46 -22.94
N LEU A 89 -1.79 9.67 -21.90
CA LEU A 89 -1.78 8.84 -20.69
C LEU A 89 -3.11 8.99 -19.93
N SER A 90 -4.11 8.19 -20.32
CA SER A 90 -5.28 7.95 -19.49
C SER A 90 -4.93 6.85 -18.49
N LEU A 91 -5.04 7.14 -17.19
CA LEU A 91 -4.92 6.16 -16.10
C LEU A 91 -6.17 5.26 -15.98
N ALA A 92 -7.04 5.23 -16.99
CA ALA A 92 -8.13 4.27 -17.01
C ALA A 92 -7.53 2.86 -17.12
N PRO A 93 -7.94 1.91 -16.26
CA PRO A 93 -7.49 0.53 -16.35
C PRO A 93 -8.09 -0.10 -17.61
N THR A 94 -7.48 0.12 -18.77
CA THR A 94 -7.80 -0.63 -19.98
C THR A 94 -7.10 -1.97 -19.89
N GLY A 95 -7.74 -2.92 -19.20
CA GLY A 95 -7.20 -4.27 -19.06
C GLY A 95 -7.83 -5.15 -17.98
N LEU A 96 -8.90 -4.74 -17.29
CA LEU A 96 -9.79 -5.69 -16.64
C LEU A 96 -10.92 -5.99 -17.62
N ASP A 97 -10.78 -7.09 -18.35
CA ASP A 97 -11.88 -7.74 -19.05
C ASP A 97 -12.79 -8.34 -17.95
N ILE A 98 -13.60 -7.48 -17.32
CA ILE A 98 -14.71 -7.93 -16.48
C ILE A 98 -15.82 -8.26 -17.45
N ASP A 99 -15.99 -9.54 -17.73
CA ASP A 99 -17.16 -10.06 -18.43
C ASP A 99 -18.43 -9.60 -17.68
N PRO A 100 -19.27 -8.74 -18.27
CA PRO A 100 -20.42 -8.17 -17.59
C PRO A 100 -21.58 -9.17 -17.38
N GLU A 101 -21.44 -10.44 -17.78
CA GLU A 101 -22.49 -11.47 -17.63
C GLU A 101 -22.31 -12.45 -16.45
N ALA A 102 -21.39 -12.20 -15.51
CA ALA A 102 -21.19 -13.05 -14.33
C ALA A 102 -21.84 -12.54 -13.03
N ILE A 103 -23.04 -11.94 -13.10
CA ILE A 103 -23.94 -11.73 -11.95
C ILE A 103 -25.35 -12.20 -12.30
#